data_AF-A0A8C4YPT0-F1
#
_entry.id   AF-A0A8C4YPT0-F1
#
_cell.length_a   1.000
_cell.length_b   1.000
_cell.length_c   1.000
_cell.angle_alpha   90.00
_cell.angle_beta   90.00
_cell.angle_gamma   90.00
#
_symmetry.space_group_name_H-M   'P 1'
#
loop_
_entity.id
_entity.type
_entity.pdbx_description
1 polymer ?
#
loop_
_entity_poly.entity_id
_entity_poly.type
_entity_poly.pdbx_seq_one_letter_code
_entity_poly.pdbx_strand_id
1 'polypeptide(L)'
;PPRSVGSRLGLSLLPVTLSWPLVRGSRAVSPPAPPEVSVSRRDTPDGSVTLSCQTRGVYPRPIHVSWVRDGEDILAEKDSSGILPNADGTYYTQSSLEISPQQDGHRYACQVEHSSLGEPTFIWGKGG
;
A
#
# COMPACT_ATOMS: atom_id res chain seq x y z
N PRO A 1 -70.29 -55.82 0.78
CA PRO A 1 -70.28 -55.17 -0.56
C PRO A 1 -69.43 -53.88 -0.52
N PRO A 2 -68.71 -53.53 -1.60
CA PRO A 2 -67.25 -53.43 -1.56
C PRO A 2 -66.71 -52.08 -1.07
N ARG A 3 -65.57 -52.15 -0.38
CA ARG A 3 -64.69 -51.02 -0.10
C ARG A 3 -64.06 -50.57 -1.43
N SER A 4 -64.41 -49.36 -1.87
CA SER A 4 -63.69 -48.69 -2.96
C SER A 4 -62.28 -48.34 -2.46
N VAL A 5 -61.26 -49.03 -2.96
CA VAL A 5 -59.87 -48.62 -2.78
C VAL A 5 -59.56 -47.63 -3.90
N GLY A 6 -59.67 -46.34 -3.58
CA GLY A 6 -59.15 -45.28 -4.44
C GLY A 6 -57.63 -45.18 -4.29
N SER A 7 -56.88 -45.64 -5.28
CA SER A 7 -55.44 -45.39 -5.37
C SER A 7 -55.19 -43.91 -5.66
N ARG A 8 -54.64 -43.18 -4.68
CA ARG A 8 -54.10 -41.84 -4.91
C ARG A 8 -52.69 -42.01 -5.49
N LEU A 9 -52.53 -41.75 -6.78
CA LEU A 9 -51.21 -41.53 -7.39
C LEU A 9 -50.66 -40.21 -6.84
N GLY A 10 -49.73 -40.30 -5.89
CA GLY A 10 -48.99 -39.13 -5.42
C GLY A 10 -48.00 -38.70 -6.49
N LEU A 11 -48.22 -37.54 -7.12
CA LEU A 11 -47.19 -36.90 -7.94
C LEU A 11 -46.10 -36.38 -6.98
N SER A 12 -45.00 -37.11 -6.90
CA SER A 12 -43.77 -36.65 -6.24
C SER A 12 -43.08 -35.63 -7.15
N LEU A 13 -43.25 -34.35 -6.85
CA LEU A 13 -42.47 -33.27 -7.43
C LEU A 13 -41.05 -33.33 -6.83
N LEU A 14 -40.07 -33.80 -7.61
CA LEU A 14 -38.68 -33.69 -7.22
C LEU A 14 -38.26 -32.21 -7.31
N PRO A 15 -37.56 -31.67 -6.29
CA PRO A 15 -37.05 -30.30 -6.38
C PRO A 15 -36.01 -30.25 -7.50
N VAL A 16 -36.26 -29.42 -8.51
CA VAL A 16 -35.23 -29.05 -9.48
C VAL A 16 -34.26 -28.15 -8.73
N THR A 17 -33.18 -28.70 -8.18
CA THR A 17 -32.11 -27.91 -7.61
C THR A 17 -31.45 -27.16 -8.76
N LEU A 18 -31.62 -25.84 -8.79
CA LEU A 18 -30.86 -24.98 -9.68
C LEU A 18 -29.43 -24.93 -9.14
N SER A 19 -28.63 -25.94 -9.50
CA SER A 19 -27.22 -26.03 -9.17
C SER A 19 -26.45 -25.06 -10.07
N TRP A 20 -26.63 -23.76 -9.86
CA TRP A 20 -25.76 -22.79 -10.50
C TRP A 20 -24.38 -22.93 -9.85
N PRO A 21 -23.30 -23.22 -10.61
CA PRO A 21 -21.98 -23.15 -10.02
C PRO A 21 -21.77 -21.70 -9.56
N LEU A 22 -21.44 -21.52 -8.28
CA LEU A 22 -20.81 -20.30 -7.79
C LEU A 22 -19.48 -20.18 -8.53
N VAL A 23 -19.48 -19.53 -9.70
CA VAL A 23 -18.26 -19.14 -10.39
C VAL A 23 -17.64 -18.03 -9.55
N ARG A 24 -16.82 -18.43 -8.57
CA ARG A 24 -15.96 -17.51 -7.86
C ARG A 24 -14.89 -17.07 -8.85
N GLY A 25 -15.14 -15.96 -9.53
CA GLY A 25 -14.13 -15.30 -10.36
C GLY A 25 -13.01 -14.81 -9.46
N SER A 26 -12.04 -15.67 -9.16
CA SER A 26 -10.80 -15.28 -8.49
C SER A 26 -9.96 -14.52 -9.51
N ARG A 27 -10.06 -13.19 -9.52
CA ARG A 27 -9.05 -12.36 -10.16
C ARG A 27 -7.76 -12.64 -9.40
N ALA A 28 -6.75 -13.24 -10.06
CA ALA A 28 -5.46 -13.44 -9.45
C ALA A 28 -4.89 -12.05 -9.08
N VAL A 29 -4.82 -11.77 -7.78
CA VAL A 29 -4.21 -10.55 -7.24
C VAL A 29 -2.75 -10.86 -7.01
N SER A 30 -1.86 -10.04 -7.56
CA SER A 30 -0.42 -10.18 -7.32
C SER A 30 -0.13 -10.02 -5.82
N PRO A 31 0.85 -10.77 -5.26
CA PRO A 31 1.24 -10.58 -3.87
C PRO A 31 1.78 -9.16 -3.64
N PRO A 32 1.59 -8.58 -2.44
CA PRO A 32 2.22 -7.31 -2.09
C PRO A 32 3.74 -7.38 -2.19
N ALA A 33 4.35 -6.38 -2.83
CA ALA A 33 5.80 -6.24 -2.95
C ALA A 33 6.31 -5.19 -1.93
N PRO A 34 7.35 -5.50 -1.13
CA PRO A 34 7.96 -4.53 -0.23
C PRO A 34 8.69 -3.42 -1.00
N PRO A 35 8.54 -2.15 -0.58
CA PRO A 35 9.23 -1.04 -1.22
C PRO A 35 10.74 -1.12 -0.99
N GLU A 36 11.52 -0.89 -2.02
CA GLU A 36 12.93 -0.55 -1.89
C GLU A 36 13.03 0.95 -1.57
N VAL A 37 13.65 1.29 -0.44
CA VAL A 37 13.69 2.67 0.08
C VAL A 37 15.13 3.17 0.19
N SER A 38 15.40 4.37 -0.32
CA SER A 38 16.68 5.05 -0.15
C SER A 38 16.49 6.51 0.23
N VAL A 39 17.40 7.03 1.05
CA VAL A 39 17.41 8.44 1.47
C VAL A 39 18.73 9.08 1.05
N SER A 40 18.67 10.20 0.35
CA SER A 40 19.82 11.00 -0.08
C SER A 40 19.78 12.39 0.55
N ARG A 41 20.96 12.94 0.85
CA ARG A 41 21.16 14.31 1.34
C ARG A 41 21.80 15.16 0.24
N ARG A 42 21.35 16.40 0.09
CA ARG A 42 21.98 17.42 -0.75
C ARG A 42 22.11 18.72 0.02
N ASP A 43 23.34 19.20 0.19
CA ASP A 43 23.65 20.48 0.82
C ASP A 43 23.75 21.58 -0.23
N THR A 44 23.24 22.77 0.07
CA THR A 44 23.27 23.93 -0.82
C THR A 44 24.22 25.02 -0.28
N PRO A 45 24.74 25.93 -1.12
CA PRO A 45 25.72 26.94 -0.69
C PRO A 45 25.22 27.94 0.37
N ASP A 46 23.91 28.13 0.48
CA ASP A 46 23.23 28.93 1.51
C ASP A 46 23.12 28.19 2.86
N GLY A 47 23.62 26.94 2.93
CA GLY A 47 23.61 26.11 4.13
C GLY A 47 22.31 25.34 4.34
N SER A 48 21.34 25.46 3.43
CA SER A 48 20.13 24.66 3.45
C SER A 48 20.44 23.22 3.02
N VAL A 49 19.60 22.28 3.46
CA VAL A 49 19.77 20.87 3.17
C VAL A 49 18.46 20.31 2.63
N THR A 50 18.53 19.57 1.52
CA THR A 50 17.41 18.80 1.00
C THR A 50 17.64 17.32 1.27
N LEU A 51 16.74 16.68 2.02
CA LEU A 51 16.65 15.23 2.08
C LEU A 51 15.64 14.74 1.04
N SER A 52 15.96 13.65 0.34
CA SER A 52 15.03 13.01 -0.60
C SER A 52 14.92 11.53 -0.31
N CYS A 53 13.71 11.07 -0.05
CA CYS A 53 13.34 9.68 0.16
C CYS A 53 12.70 9.13 -1.12
N GLN A 54 13.34 8.13 -1.72
CA GLN A 54 12.87 7.45 -2.92
C GLN A 54 12.35 6.06 -2.53
N THR A 55 11.17 5.72 -3.03
CA THR A 55 10.55 4.40 -2.84
C THR A 55 10.23 3.79 -4.19
N ARG A 56 10.70 2.56 -4.43
CA ARG A 56 10.62 1.83 -5.70
C ARG A 56 10.02 0.43 -5.48
N GLY A 57 9.51 -0.18 -6.54
CA GLY A 57 9.03 -1.57 -6.49
C GLY A 57 7.74 -1.77 -5.67
N VAL A 58 6.97 -0.70 -5.44
CA VAL A 58 5.79 -0.72 -4.56
C VAL A 58 4.64 -1.45 -5.25
N TYR A 59 3.99 -2.40 -4.56
CA TYR A 59 2.71 -2.96 -5.00
C TYR A 59 1.93 -3.50 -3.79
N PRO A 60 0.62 -3.21 -3.64
CA PRO A 60 -0.26 -2.42 -4.51
C PRO A 60 0.01 -0.90 -4.43
N ARG A 61 -0.73 -0.10 -5.22
CA ARG A 61 -0.52 1.36 -5.34
C ARG A 61 -0.51 2.14 -4.02
N PRO A 62 -1.40 1.89 -3.02
CA PRO A 62 -1.46 2.71 -1.83
C PRO A 62 -0.19 2.59 -0.97
N ILE A 63 0.56 3.68 -0.87
CA ILE A 63 1.74 3.85 -0.02
C ILE A 63 1.70 5.23 0.62
N HIS A 64 2.07 5.31 1.90
CA HIS A 64 2.29 6.58 2.57
C HIS A 64 3.79 6.75 2.81
N VAL A 65 4.33 7.89 2.38
CA VAL A 65 5.68 8.33 2.74
C VAL A 65 5.52 9.61 3.55
N SER A 66 6.20 9.75 4.68
CA SER A 66 6.22 10.93 5.56
C SER A 66 7.63 11.16 6.11
N TRP A 67 7.81 12.26 6.83
CA TRP A 67 9.07 12.58 7.52
C TRP A 67 8.84 12.70 9.01
N VAL A 68 9.81 12.20 9.76
CA VAL A 68 9.87 12.28 11.21
C VAL A 68 11.10 13.07 11.60
N ARG A 69 10.95 13.98 12.57
CA ARG A 69 12.04 14.74 13.18
C ARG A 69 12.12 14.38 14.66
N ASP A 70 13.26 13.86 15.09
CA ASP A 70 13.52 13.47 16.48
C ASP A 70 12.45 12.54 17.11
N GLY A 71 11.79 11.74 16.27
CA GLY A 71 10.74 10.81 16.69
C GLY A 71 9.31 11.36 16.59
N GLU A 72 9.12 12.61 16.17
CA GLU A 72 7.80 13.21 15.95
C GLU A 72 7.51 13.45 14.46
N ASP A 73 6.28 13.15 14.04
CA ASP A 73 5.81 13.43 12.68
C ASP A 73 5.80 14.94 12.42
N ILE A 74 6.33 15.34 11.26
CA ILE A 74 6.34 16.74 10.85
C ILE A 74 5.44 17.00 9.65
N LEU A 75 4.62 18.05 9.77
CA LEU A 75 3.90 18.66 8.65
C LEU A 75 4.78 19.75 8.02
N ALA A 76 5.90 19.35 7.42
CA ALA A 76 6.79 20.27 6.72
C ALA A 76 6.39 20.46 5.25
N GLU A 77 6.84 21.55 4.63
CA GLU A 77 6.78 21.71 3.18
C GLU A 77 7.55 20.56 2.53
N LYS A 78 6.76 19.67 1.92
CA LYS A 78 7.21 18.42 1.35
C LYS A 78 6.86 18.43 -0.12
N ASP A 79 7.88 18.46 -0.95
CA ASP A 79 7.71 18.18 -2.37
C ASP A 79 7.54 16.67 -2.55
N SER A 80 6.48 16.28 -3.24
CA SER A 80 6.19 14.89 -3.57
C SER A 80 6.03 14.74 -5.07
N SER A 81 6.64 13.71 -5.65
CA SER A 81 6.39 13.34 -7.05
C SER A 81 4.98 12.78 -7.27
N GLY A 82 4.22 12.53 -6.20
CA GLY A 82 3.06 11.65 -6.22
C GLY A 82 3.46 10.18 -6.45
N ILE A 83 2.46 9.31 -6.62
CA ILE A 83 2.66 7.89 -6.89
C ILE A 83 2.57 7.65 -8.39
N LEU A 84 3.72 7.38 -9.00
CA LEU A 84 3.91 7.20 -10.44
C LEU A 84 3.97 5.70 -10.80
N PRO A 85 3.34 5.27 -11.90
CA PRO A 85 3.42 3.89 -12.36
C PRO A 85 4.75 3.59 -13.07
N ASN A 86 5.29 2.39 -12.86
CA ASN A 86 6.44 1.85 -13.58
C ASN A 86 5.98 0.87 -14.68
N ALA A 87 6.83 0.63 -15.67
CA ALA A 87 6.55 -0.28 -16.78
C ALA A 87 6.40 -1.76 -16.36
N ASP A 88 7.01 -2.13 -15.23
CA ASP A 88 6.96 -3.48 -14.64
C ASP A 88 5.68 -3.74 -13.82
N GLY A 89 4.77 -2.76 -13.75
CA GLY A 89 3.52 -2.85 -12.98
C GLY A 89 3.65 -2.49 -11.50
N THR A 90 4.83 -2.08 -11.05
CA THR A 90 5.05 -1.52 -9.71
C THR A 90 4.85 0.00 -9.71
N TYR A 91 4.95 0.61 -8.53
CA TYR A 91 4.88 2.06 -8.37
C TYR A 91 6.17 2.65 -7.80
N TYR A 92 6.37 3.92 -8.12
CA TYR A 92 7.43 4.78 -7.61
C TYR A 92 6.82 5.98 -6.89
N THR A 93 7.44 6.41 -5.79
CA THR A 93 7.19 7.74 -5.25
C THR A 93 8.44 8.30 -4.59
N GLN A 94 8.59 9.62 -4.67
CA GLN A 94 9.64 10.37 -4.02
C GLN A 94 9.04 11.47 -3.15
N SER A 95 9.62 11.66 -1.98
CA SER A 95 9.38 12.79 -1.11
C SER A 95 10.67 13.52 -0.81
N SER A 96 10.66 14.84 -0.92
CA SER A 96 11.74 15.70 -0.46
C SER A 96 11.33 16.51 0.77
N LEU A 97 12.30 16.85 1.59
CA LEU A 97 12.19 17.72 2.76
C LEU A 97 13.32 18.75 2.68
N GLU A 98 12.96 20.03 2.73
CA GLU A 98 13.93 21.12 2.87
C GLU A 98 14.14 21.45 4.36
N ILE A 99 15.40 21.64 4.73
CA ILE A 99 15.85 21.88 6.09
C ILE A 99 16.69 23.15 6.07
N SER A 100 16.30 24.13 6.87
CA SER A 100 17.07 25.36 7.01
C SER A 100 18.36 25.12 7.81
N PRO A 101 19.38 25.97 7.68
CA PRO A 101 20.63 25.81 8.44
C PRO A 101 20.43 25.68 9.96
N GLN A 102 19.41 26.34 10.52
CA GLN A 102 19.10 26.29 11.95
C GLN A 102 18.49 24.95 12.39
N GLN A 103 17.98 24.16 11.44
CA GLN A 103 17.29 22.89 11.70
C GLN A 103 18.12 21.65 11.36
N ASP A 104 19.27 21.79 10.68
CA ASP A 104 20.16 20.66 10.30
C ASP A 104 20.78 19.91 11.51
N GLY A 105 20.64 20.44 12.73
CA GLY A 105 21.03 19.75 13.96
C GLY A 105 20.09 18.61 14.39
N HIS A 106 18.91 18.49 13.79
CA HIS A 106 17.91 17.49 14.14
C HIS A 106 18.12 16.16 13.38
N ARG A 107 17.56 15.07 13.92
CA ARG A 107 17.58 13.77 13.25
C ARG A 107 16.31 13.56 12.43
N TYR A 108 16.47 13.30 11.14
CA TYR A 108 15.36 13.08 10.23
C TYR A 108 15.30 11.64 9.73
N ALA A 109 14.10 11.06 9.70
CA ALA A 109 13.81 9.77 9.10
C ALA A 109 12.68 9.87 8.08
N CYS A 110 12.81 9.13 6.99
CA CYS A 110 11.69 8.86 6.09
C CYS A 110 10.87 7.71 6.67
N GLN A 111 9.61 7.96 7.01
CA GLN A 111 8.66 6.93 7.41
C GLN A 111 7.90 6.43 6.19
N VAL A 112 7.81 5.10 6.06
CA VAL A 112 7.14 4.43 4.95
C VAL A 112 6.12 3.46 5.50
N GLU A 113 4.87 3.64 5.09
CA GLU A 113 3.76 2.75 5.42
C GLU A 113 3.22 2.13 4.14
N HIS A 114 3.18 0.81 4.12
CA HIS A 114 2.71 0.05 2.99
C HIS A 114 2.20 -1.31 3.45
N SER A 115 1.17 -1.84 2.78
CA SER A 115 0.49 -3.08 3.17
C SER A 115 1.39 -4.33 3.25
N SER A 116 2.58 -4.31 2.64
CA SER A 116 3.55 -5.40 2.72
C SER A 116 4.51 -5.34 3.91
N LEU A 117 4.53 -4.23 4.68
CA LEU A 117 5.52 -4.01 5.76
C LEU A 117 5.01 -4.42 7.15
N GLY A 118 3.70 -4.60 7.34
CA GLY A 118 3.09 -4.93 8.64
C GLY A 118 3.09 -3.78 9.65
N GLU A 119 4.22 -3.06 9.76
CA GLU A 119 4.45 -1.88 10.60
C GLU A 119 5.14 -0.77 9.76
N PRO A 120 5.06 0.51 10.16
CA PRO A 120 5.83 1.58 9.54
C PRO A 120 7.34 1.33 9.60
N THR A 121 8.05 1.57 8.49
CA THR A 121 9.51 1.50 8.45
C THR A 121 10.13 2.89 8.45
N PHE A 122 11.17 3.08 9.26
CA PHE A 122 11.91 4.35 9.36
C PHE A 122 13.29 4.22 8.73
N ILE A 123 13.53 4.97 7.66
CA ILE A 123 14.83 5.03 6.99
C ILE A 123 15.51 6.35 7.35
N TRP A 124 16.52 6.25 8.19
CA TRP A 124 17.34 7.40 8.58
C TRP A 124 18.25 7.79 7.42
N GLY A 125 18.31 9.08 7.10
CA GLY A 125 19.31 9.58 6.17
C GLY A 125 20.70 9.20 6.67
N LYS A 126 21.58 8.73 5.78
CA LYS A 126 22.99 8.62 6.14
C LYS A 126 23.50 10.04 6.36
N GLY A 127 23.54 10.47 7.63
CA GLY A 127 24.35 11.59 8.04
C GLY A 127 25.78 11.31 7.62
N GLY A 128 26.40 12.29 6.98
CA GLY A 128 27.87 12.31 6.88
C GLY A 128 28.49 12.39 8.27
#